data_AF-A0A662G8F3-F1
#
_entry.id   AF-A0A662G8F3-F1
#
_cell.length_a   1.000
_cell.length_b   1.000
_cell.length_c   1.000
_cell.angle_alpha   90.00
_cell.angle_beta   90.00
_cell.angle_gamma   90.00
#
_symmetry.space_group_name_H-M   'P 1'
#
loop_
_entity.id
_entity.type
_entity.pdbx_description
1 polymer ?
#
loop_
_entity_poly.entity_id
_entity_poly.type
_entity_poly.pdbx_seq_one_letter_code
_entity_poly.pdbx_strand_id
1 'polypeptide(L)' 'MSNELRWNPVLGEWIIVASKRKRRPWRPETCPFCPGSSETGYGWDVKVLSNKFPALKTNPT' A
#
# COMPACT_ATOMS: atom_id res chain seq x y z
N MET A 1 12.57 7.87 -6.12
CA MET A 1 11.27 7.84 -5.39
C MET A 1 11.45 6.97 -4.16
N SER A 2 11.80 7.58 -3.03
CA SER A 2 11.97 6.94 -1.72
C SER A 2 10.67 7.05 -0.90
N ASN A 3 10.54 6.19 0.11
CA ASN A 3 9.56 6.35 1.19
C ASN A 3 10.31 6.93 2.40
N GLU A 4 9.69 7.81 3.15
CA GLU A 4 10.30 8.49 4.30
C GLU A 4 9.24 8.85 5.35
N LEU A 5 9.70 8.99 6.59
CA LEU A 5 8.92 9.54 7.70
C LEU A 5 9.47 10.92 8.03
N ARG A 6 8.58 11.92 8.07
CA ARG A 6 8.96 13.31 8.38
C ARG A 6 8.22 13.76 9.64
N TRP A 7 8.92 14.34 10.59
CA TRP A 7 8.31 14.89 11.80
C TRP A 7 7.80 16.31 11.54
N ASN A 8 6.55 16.59 11.94
CA ASN A 8 5.97 17.93 11.97
C ASN A 8 6.06 18.48 13.40
N PRO A 9 6.96 19.45 13.69
CA PRO A 9 7.15 19.96 15.04
C PRO A 9 6.03 20.88 15.54
N VAL A 10 5.20 21.43 14.64
CA VAL A 10 4.09 22.32 15.02
C VAL A 10 2.93 21.51 15.60
N LEU A 11 2.65 20.37 14.99
CA LEU A 11 1.55 19.48 15.41
C LEU A 11 2.00 18.33 16.30
N GLY A 12 3.30 18.04 16.34
CA GLY A 12 3.83 16.88 17.06
C GLY A 12 3.46 15.56 16.40
N GLU A 13 3.47 15.51 15.06
CA GLU A 13 2.96 14.37 14.29
C GLU A 13 3.97 13.86 13.25
N TRP A 14 3.89 12.57 12.95
CA TRP A 14 4.64 11.97 11.85
C TRP A 14 3.85 11.99 10.55
N ILE A 15 4.49 12.46 9.49
CA ILE A 15 3.98 12.45 8.12
C ILE A 15 4.65 11.31 7.37
N ILE A 16 3.84 10.37 6.86
CA ILE A 16 4.32 9.31 5.97
C ILE A 16 4.34 9.83 4.55
N VAL A 17 5.53 9.90 3.95
CA VAL A 17 5.69 10.27 2.54
C VAL A 17 6.01 9.01 1.74
N ALA A 18 5.05 8.56 0.93
CA ALA A 18 5.15 7.33 0.13
C ALA A 18 5.01 7.63 -1.36
N SER A 19 6.03 8.27 -1.94
CA SER A 19 6.01 8.80 -3.32
C SER A 19 5.63 7.77 -4.39
N LYS A 20 6.00 6.50 -4.20
CA LYS A 20 5.64 5.39 -5.12
C LYS A 20 4.14 5.14 -5.23
N ARG A 21 3.33 5.53 -4.23
CA ARG A 21 1.86 5.38 -4.26
C ARG A 21 1.20 6.15 -5.39
N LYS A 22 1.85 7.17 -5.96
CA LYS A 22 1.38 7.87 -7.18
C LYS A 22 1.13 6.90 -8.35
N ARG A 23 1.84 5.78 -8.41
CA ARG A 23 1.69 4.76 -9.48
C ARG A 23 0.50 3.82 -9.27
N ARG A 24 -0.24 3.94 -8.15
CA ARG A 24 -1.42 3.12 -7.91
C ARG A 24 -2.46 3.39 -9.01
N PRO A 25 -3.00 2.37 -9.67
CA PRO A 25 -4.09 2.54 -10.62
C PRO A 25 -5.28 3.22 -9.94
N TRP A 26 -5.80 4.27 -10.56
CA TRP A 26 -7.07 4.86 -10.17
C TRP A 26 -8.16 4.26 -11.05
N ARG A 27 -9.11 3.54 -10.43
CA ARG A 27 -10.21 2.82 -11.11
C ARG A 27 -9.72 1.87 -12.21
N PRO A 28 -8.99 0.79 -11.86
CA PRO A 28 -8.62 -0.23 -12.84
C PRO A 28 -9.88 -0.89 -13.42
N GLU A 29 -9.81 -1.30 -14.69
CA GLU A 29 -10.89 -2.04 -15.37
C GLU A 29 -11.15 -3.40 -14.70
N THR A 30 -10.12 -4.00 -14.11
CA THR A 30 -10.20 -5.27 -13.40
C THR A 30 -10.06 -5.08 -11.89
N CYS A 31 -10.86 -5.82 -11.13
CA CYS A 31 -10.85 -5.80 -9.67
C CYS A 31 -9.63 -6.57 -9.12
N PRO A 32 -8.65 -5.92 -8.49
CA PRO A 32 -7.42 -6.60 -8.02
C PRO A 32 -7.64 -7.48 -6.78
N PHE A 33 -8.74 -7.27 -6.05
CA PHE A 33 -9.06 -8.02 -4.83
C PHE A 33 -10.12 -9.10 -5.03
N CYS A 34 -10.67 -9.22 -6.25
CA CYS A 34 -11.68 -10.23 -6.54
C CYS A 34 -11.06 -11.63 -6.60
N PRO A 35 -11.80 -12.69 -6.22
CA PRO A 35 -11.30 -14.06 -6.32
C PRO A 35 -10.83 -14.41 -7.75
N GLY A 36 -9.74 -15.16 -7.85
CA GLY A 36 -9.14 -15.56 -9.12
C GLY A 36 -8.16 -14.57 -9.73
N SER A 37 -8.04 -13.37 -9.17
CA SER A 37 -6.95 -12.45 -9.53
C SER A 37 -5.59 -13.03 -9.14
N SER A 38 -4.52 -12.49 -9.75
CA SER A 38 -3.16 -13.01 -9.62
C SER A 38 -2.66 -13.14 -8.17
N GLU A 39 -3.16 -12.30 -7.27
CA GLU A 39 -2.75 -12.27 -5.85
C GLU A 39 -3.78 -12.93 -4.92
N THR A 40 -5.01 -13.17 -5.38
CA THR A 40 -6.15 -13.53 -4.52
C THR A 40 -6.52 -15.01 -4.56
N GLY A 41 -6.42 -15.70 -5.71
CA GLY A 41 -6.89 -17.09 -5.81
C GLY A 41 -8.36 -17.26 -5.37
N TYR A 42 -8.77 -18.46 -5.00
CA TYR A 42 -10.17 -18.79 -4.65
C TYR A 42 -10.29 -19.45 -3.27
N GLY A 43 -11.53 -19.59 -2.77
CA GLY A 43 -11.86 -20.44 -1.62
C GLY A 43 -11.59 -19.83 -0.24
N TRP A 44 -11.57 -18.50 -0.12
CA TRP A 44 -11.36 -17.79 1.13
C TRP A 44 -12.59 -16.96 1.49
N ASP A 45 -12.88 -16.85 2.78
CA ASP A 45 -13.86 -15.89 3.31
C ASP A 45 -13.21 -14.52 3.56
N VAL A 46 -11.96 -14.52 4.04
CA VAL A 46 -11.12 -13.33 4.23
C VAL A 46 -9.67 -13.68 3.86
N LYS A 47 -8.99 -12.80 3.12
CA LYS A 47 -7.59 -12.97 2.73
C LYS A 47 -6.71 -11.79 3.14
N VAL A 48 -5.59 -12.08 3.80
CA VAL A 48 -4.55 -11.09 4.12
C VAL A 48 -3.53 -11.06 2.98
N LEU A 49 -3.23 -9.86 2.48
CA LEU A 49 -2.29 -9.64 1.39
C LEU A 49 -1.32 -8.50 1.72
N SER A 50 -0.09 -8.62 1.25
CA SER A 50 0.89 -7.53 1.32
C SER A 50 0.46 -6.38 0.41
N ASN A 51 0.44 -5.16 0.95
CA ASN A 51 0.09 -3.98 0.16
C ASN A 51 1.18 -3.72 -0.91
N LYS A 52 0.81 -3.81 -2.18
CA LYS A 52 1.70 -3.59 -3.35
C LYS A 52 2.33 -2.20 -3.40
N PHE A 53 1.68 -1.20 -2.80
CA PHE A 53 2.19 0.17 -2.68
C PHE A 53 2.20 0.58 -1.20
N PRO A 54 3.09 -0.03 -0.39
CA PRO A 54 3.05 0.14 1.05
C PRO A 54 3.54 1.54 1.45
N ALA A 55 2.92 2.10 2.48
CA ALA A 55 3.36 3.38 3.05
C ALA A 55 4.62 3.17 3.91
N LEU A 56 4.67 2.07 4.65
CA LEU A 56 5.75 1.67 5.55
C LEU A 56 6.22 0.25 5.21
N LYS A 57 7.47 -0.07 5.54
CA LYS A 57 8.03 -1.42 5.44
C LYS A 57 8.39 -1.90 6.84
N THR A 58 8.18 -3.19 7.10
CA THR A 58 8.59 -3.84 8.36
C THR A 58 10.10 -3.76 8.57
N ASN A 59 10.88 -3.94 7.50
CA ASN A 59 12.32 -3.74 7.49
C ASN A 59 12.67 -2.59 6.52
N PRO A 60 12.84 -1.36 7.03
CA PRO A 60 13.29 -0.24 6.21
C PRO A 60 14.67 -0.51 5.64
N THR A 61 14.88 -0.13 4.37
CA THR A 61 16.18 -0.08 3.69
C THR A 61 16.72 1.33 3.73
#